data_AF-A0A4V6N0Q3-F1
#
_entry.id   AF-A0A4V6N0Q3-F1
#
_cell.length_a   1.000
_cell.length_b   1.000
_cell.length_c   1.000
_cell.angle_alpha   90.00
_cell.angle_beta   90.00
_cell.angle_gamma   90.00
#
_symmetry.space_group_name_H-M   'P 1'
#
loop_
_entity.id
_entity.type
_entity.pdbx_description
1 polymer ?
#
loop_
_entity_poly.entity_id
_entity_poly.type
_entity_poly.pdbx_seq_one_letter_code
_entity_poly.pdbx_strand_id
1 'polypeptide(L)'
;MLRQKIFLFVFSLLCAVHIFQVEKVEAKMLLRKELEPTGYVTWEVPNNEKIIAITFDDGPDPTYTPQILNLLRQYKAEATFFMIGFRVQRNPYLVKQVLKEGHEIGNHTMNHLYASNSSDEKLENDILDGKKFFKKWVKEPLLFRPPGGYINDAVFKTAKEAGYQTVLWSWHQDPRDWANPGVESIVNHVLKNAKSGDIVLLHDGGNNRSQTVAALAKILPELKKQGYRFVTVSELLRYKH
;
A
#
# COMPACT_ATOMS: atom_id res chain seq x y z
N MET A 1 32.67 -67.85 41.23
CA MET A 1 32.64 -68.31 39.82
C MET A 1 31.41 -67.70 39.16
N LEU A 2 31.51 -66.62 38.40
CA LEU A 2 32.07 -66.49 37.05
C LEU A 2 30.90 -66.31 36.06
N ARG A 3 30.74 -65.06 35.56
CA ARG A 3 30.14 -64.67 34.26
C ARG A 3 28.60 -64.89 34.17
N GLN A 4 27.78 -64.05 33.55
CA GLN A 4 27.99 -62.99 32.57
C GLN A 4 26.63 -62.30 32.30
N LYS A 5 26.70 -61.05 31.83
CA LYS A 5 25.72 -60.34 30.97
C LYS A 5 24.56 -59.61 31.66
N ILE A 6 24.92 -58.39 32.05
CA ILE A 6 24.09 -57.19 32.03
C ILE A 6 23.39 -57.09 30.66
N PHE A 7 22.07 -57.19 30.62
CA PHE A 7 21.28 -56.85 29.44
C PHE A 7 20.81 -55.40 29.59
N LEU A 8 21.62 -54.49 29.03
CA LEU A 8 21.24 -53.12 28.72
C LEU A 8 20.16 -53.16 27.62
N PHE A 9 18.90 -52.95 27.98
CA PHE A 9 17.89 -52.53 27.01
C PHE A 9 17.88 -51.01 26.95
N VAL A 10 18.77 -50.46 26.12
CA VAL A 10 18.73 -49.06 25.70
C VAL A 10 17.50 -48.91 24.80
N PHE A 11 16.45 -48.27 25.32
CA PHE A 11 15.33 -47.79 24.53
C PHE A 11 15.86 -46.64 23.66
N SER A 12 16.35 -46.94 22.45
CA SER A 12 16.74 -45.90 21.50
C SER A 12 15.48 -45.29 20.90
N LEU A 13 15.15 -44.11 21.43
CA LEU A 13 14.13 -43.21 20.93
C LEU A 13 14.55 -42.69 19.55
N LEU A 14 14.30 -43.45 18.48
CA LEU A 14 14.40 -42.94 17.11
C LEU A 14 13.09 -42.24 16.73
N CYS A 15 12.76 -41.19 17.47
CA CYS A 15 11.93 -40.12 16.92
C CYS A 15 12.83 -39.36 15.95
N ALA A 16 12.85 -39.80 14.69
CA ALA A 16 13.39 -39.01 13.60
C ALA A 16 12.55 -37.74 13.52
N VAL A 17 12.97 -36.69 14.22
CA VAL A 17 12.49 -35.33 14.00
C VAL A 17 12.90 -34.99 12.58
N HIS A 18 12.01 -35.28 11.63
CA HIS A 18 12.07 -34.65 10.32
C HIS A 18 11.78 -33.18 10.58
N ILE A 19 12.84 -32.43 10.87
CA ILE A 19 12.84 -31.00 10.69
C ILE A 19 12.60 -30.84 9.19
N PHE A 20 11.34 -30.67 8.80
CA PHE A 20 11.03 -30.07 7.52
C PHE A 20 11.73 -28.71 7.55
N GLN A 21 12.93 -28.66 6.97
CA GLN A 21 13.48 -27.41 6.53
C GLN A 21 12.49 -26.93 5.47
N VAL A 22 11.57 -26.07 5.90
CA VAL A 22 10.83 -25.24 4.97
C VAL A 22 11.90 -24.40 4.30
N GLU A 23 12.39 -24.85 3.14
CA GLU A 23 13.15 -24.00 2.26
C GLU A 23 12.29 -22.76 2.05
N LYS A 24 12.75 -21.62 2.58
CA LYS A 24 12.20 -20.33 2.21
C LYS A 24 12.54 -20.13 0.74
N VAL A 25 11.69 -20.65 -0.13
CA VAL A 25 11.67 -20.24 -1.52
C VAL A 25 11.18 -18.80 -1.49
N GLU A 26 12.10 -17.86 -1.65
CA GLU A 26 11.77 -16.45 -1.77
C GLU A 26 10.90 -16.31 -3.02
N ALA A 27 9.66 -15.84 -2.86
CA ALA A 27 8.74 -15.70 -3.97
C ALA A 27 9.32 -14.70 -4.99
N LYS A 28 9.33 -15.08 -6.28
CA LYS A 28 9.74 -14.16 -7.35
C LYS A 28 8.78 -12.96 -7.37
N MET A 29 9.34 -11.76 -7.32
CA MET A 29 8.57 -10.52 -7.55
C MET A 29 8.38 -10.27 -9.05
N LEU A 30 7.17 -9.89 -9.42
CA LEU A 30 6.81 -9.48 -10.76
C LEU A 30 7.23 -8.03 -11.01
N LEU A 31 7.81 -7.79 -12.19
CA LEU A 31 8.33 -6.48 -12.58
C LEU A 31 7.30 -5.70 -13.39
N ARG A 32 7.45 -4.37 -13.45
CA ARG A 32 6.59 -3.49 -14.27
C ARG A 32 6.47 -3.98 -15.71
N LYS A 33 7.55 -4.43 -16.34
CA LYS A 33 7.54 -4.97 -17.72
C LYS A 33 6.65 -6.21 -17.91
N GLU A 34 6.41 -6.97 -16.83
CA GLU A 34 5.54 -8.16 -16.84
C GLU A 34 4.07 -7.76 -16.59
N LEU A 35 3.85 -6.73 -15.77
CA LEU A 35 2.53 -6.36 -15.25
C LEU A 35 1.83 -5.24 -16.05
N GLU A 36 2.58 -4.25 -16.54
CA GLU A 36 2.03 -3.09 -17.26
C GLU A 36 1.26 -3.48 -18.53
N PRO A 37 1.73 -4.43 -19.37
CA PRO A 37 0.97 -4.87 -20.54
C PRO A 37 -0.37 -5.54 -20.21
N THR A 38 -0.58 -5.98 -18.97
CA THR A 38 -1.82 -6.65 -18.57
C THR A 38 -2.99 -5.67 -18.40
N GLY A 39 -2.70 -4.37 -18.22
CA GLY A 39 -3.69 -3.33 -17.92
C GLY A 39 -4.21 -3.31 -16.47
N TYR A 40 -4.04 -4.39 -15.71
CA TYR A 40 -4.56 -4.55 -14.33
C TYR A 40 -3.72 -3.85 -13.25
N VAL A 41 -2.51 -3.41 -13.60
CA VAL A 41 -1.63 -2.66 -12.68
C VAL A 41 -1.27 -1.32 -13.33
N THR A 42 -1.44 -0.23 -12.58
CA THR A 42 -1.18 1.14 -13.06
C THR A 42 -0.19 1.85 -12.14
N TRP A 43 0.86 2.45 -12.71
CA TRP A 43 1.84 3.27 -11.99
C TRP A 43 1.58 4.76 -12.15
N GLU A 44 1.16 5.16 -13.36
CA GLU A 44 0.95 6.54 -13.78
C GLU A 44 -0.02 6.54 -14.97
N VAL A 45 -0.64 7.69 -15.26
CA VAL A 45 -1.55 7.87 -16.41
C VAL A 45 -1.14 9.14 -17.17
N PRO A 46 -0.08 9.09 -18.00
CA PRO A 46 0.45 10.27 -18.68
C PRO A 46 -0.63 10.95 -19.53
N ASN A 47 -0.76 12.26 -19.39
CA ASN A 47 -1.77 13.06 -20.10
C ASN A 47 -1.35 14.54 -20.18
N ASN A 48 -2.15 15.38 -20.84
CA ASN A 48 -1.85 16.82 -21.04
C ASN A 48 -2.71 17.76 -20.16
N GLU A 49 -3.42 17.25 -19.15
CA GLU A 49 -4.48 17.96 -18.43
C GLU A 49 -4.02 18.68 -17.15
N LYS A 50 -2.73 18.60 -16.83
CA LYS A 50 -2.13 19.05 -15.56
C LYS A 50 -2.89 18.49 -14.35
N ILE A 51 -3.09 17.18 -14.32
CA ILE A 51 -3.68 16.46 -13.18
C ILE A 51 -2.65 15.60 -12.47
N ILE A 52 -2.75 15.50 -11.15
CA ILE A 52 -1.87 14.67 -10.31
C ILE A 52 -2.69 14.03 -9.19
N ALA A 53 -2.43 12.75 -8.90
CA ALA A 53 -3.06 12.04 -7.79
C ALA A 53 -2.08 11.96 -6.62
N ILE A 54 -2.40 12.64 -5.51
CA ILE A 54 -1.67 12.47 -4.25
C ILE A 54 -2.30 11.30 -3.49
N THR A 55 -1.48 10.33 -3.10
CA THR A 55 -1.96 9.12 -2.43
C THR A 55 -1.28 8.92 -1.08
N PHE A 56 -2.02 8.32 -0.14
CA PHE A 56 -1.55 8.08 1.23
C PHE A 56 -1.74 6.61 1.61
N ASP A 57 -0.67 5.97 2.03
CA ASP A 57 -0.66 4.58 2.50
C ASP A 57 -0.60 4.52 4.04
N ASP A 58 -0.91 3.33 4.57
CA ASP A 58 -0.82 2.92 5.98
C ASP A 58 -1.82 3.55 6.96
N GLY A 59 -2.72 4.39 6.49
CA GLY A 59 -3.78 4.98 7.29
C GLY A 59 -4.94 4.03 7.63
N PRO A 60 -5.95 4.54 8.35
CA PRO A 60 -5.98 5.86 8.95
C PRO A 60 -5.27 5.90 10.31
N ASP A 61 -4.55 6.99 10.57
CA ASP A 61 -3.90 7.32 11.85
C ASP A 61 -4.64 8.49 12.54
N PRO A 62 -4.98 8.38 13.84
CA PRO A 62 -5.76 9.40 14.54
C PRO A 62 -5.03 10.73 14.74
N THR A 63 -3.71 10.77 14.57
CA THR A 63 -2.90 11.98 14.69
C THR A 63 -2.70 12.65 13.34
N TYR A 64 -2.27 11.89 12.32
CA TYR A 64 -1.80 12.48 11.07
C TYR A 64 -2.88 12.57 9.99
N THR A 65 -3.77 11.59 9.86
CA THR A 65 -4.86 11.63 8.86
C THR A 65 -5.71 12.92 9.01
N PRO A 66 -6.15 13.35 10.21
CA PRO A 66 -6.88 14.61 10.35
C PRO A 66 -6.12 15.86 9.90
N GLN A 67 -4.81 15.90 10.14
CA GLN A 67 -3.97 17.03 9.74
C GLN A 67 -3.83 17.10 8.21
N ILE A 68 -3.66 15.94 7.56
CA ILE A 68 -3.64 15.82 6.09
C ILE A 68 -4.98 16.25 5.50
N LEU A 69 -6.09 15.77 6.04
CA LEU A 69 -7.44 16.17 5.60
C LEU A 69 -7.64 17.69 5.69
N ASN A 70 -7.19 18.32 6.76
CA ASN A 70 -7.27 19.77 6.90
C ASN A 70 -6.48 20.51 5.80
N LEU A 71 -5.28 20.04 5.47
CA LEU A 71 -4.46 20.61 4.40
C LEU A 71 -5.13 20.40 3.02
N LEU A 72 -5.62 19.19 2.74
CA LEU A 72 -6.34 18.89 1.50
C LEU A 72 -7.56 19.80 1.33
N ARG A 73 -8.36 19.97 2.39
CA ARG A 73 -9.51 20.88 2.41
C ARG A 73 -9.12 22.33 2.16
N GLN A 74 -8.06 22.82 2.83
CA GLN A 74 -7.56 24.19 2.66
C GLN A 74 -7.19 24.49 1.19
N TYR A 75 -6.59 23.51 0.50
CA TYR A 75 -6.15 23.69 -0.88
C TYR A 75 -7.17 23.22 -1.92
N LYS A 76 -8.35 22.73 -1.50
CA LYS A 76 -9.38 22.13 -2.35
C LYS A 76 -8.80 21.00 -3.20
N ALA A 77 -8.03 20.13 -2.55
CA ALA A 77 -7.36 19.01 -3.17
C ALA A 77 -8.08 17.70 -2.83
N GLU A 78 -8.32 16.86 -3.82
CA GLU A 78 -8.77 15.49 -3.63
C GLU A 78 -7.56 14.53 -3.61
N ALA A 79 -7.72 13.40 -2.94
CA ALA A 79 -6.64 12.42 -2.72
C ALA A 79 -7.22 11.01 -2.62
N THR A 80 -6.34 10.01 -2.66
CA THR A 80 -6.70 8.59 -2.45
C THR A 80 -5.94 8.02 -1.27
N PHE A 81 -6.66 7.39 -0.34
CA PHE A 81 -6.11 6.78 0.87
C PHE A 81 -6.16 5.26 0.75
N PHE A 82 -5.01 4.60 0.61
CA PHE A 82 -4.91 3.15 0.68
C PHE A 82 -4.82 2.75 2.16
N MET A 83 -5.95 2.33 2.71
CA MET A 83 -6.09 2.10 4.14
C MET A 83 -5.91 0.63 4.51
N ILE A 84 -5.36 0.39 5.70
CA ILE A 84 -5.22 -0.95 6.27
C ILE A 84 -6.46 -1.30 7.10
N GLY A 85 -7.02 -2.48 6.88
CA GLY A 85 -8.27 -2.92 7.51
C GLY A 85 -8.27 -2.84 9.04
N PHE A 86 -7.22 -3.33 9.72
CA PHE A 86 -7.17 -3.26 11.20
C PHE A 86 -7.10 -1.82 11.75
N ARG A 87 -6.55 -0.87 10.99
CA ARG A 87 -6.52 0.56 11.39
C ARG A 87 -7.87 1.21 11.20
N VAL A 88 -8.58 0.84 10.14
CA VAL A 88 -9.98 1.26 9.94
C VAL A 88 -10.89 0.73 11.03
N GLN A 89 -10.69 -0.51 11.50
CA GLN A 89 -11.46 -1.04 12.63
C GLN A 89 -11.32 -0.18 13.90
N ARG A 90 -10.12 0.35 14.15
CA ARG A 90 -9.82 1.20 15.31
C ARG A 90 -10.30 2.63 15.13
N ASN A 91 -10.31 3.14 13.90
CA ASN A 91 -10.64 4.54 13.59
C ASN A 91 -11.75 4.69 12.52
N PRO A 92 -12.94 4.07 12.69
CA PRO A 92 -13.99 4.09 11.67
C PRO A 92 -14.57 5.48 11.41
N TYR A 93 -14.41 6.42 12.36
CA TYR A 93 -14.83 7.81 12.18
C TYR A 93 -13.99 8.54 11.13
N LEU A 94 -12.70 8.20 10.99
CA LEU A 94 -11.83 8.78 9.97
C LEU A 94 -12.19 8.32 8.57
N VAL A 95 -12.62 7.06 8.41
CA VAL A 95 -13.13 6.57 7.12
C VAL A 95 -14.34 7.38 6.67
N LYS A 96 -15.29 7.62 7.58
CA LYS A 96 -16.46 8.46 7.30
C LYS A 96 -16.05 9.88 6.94
N GLN A 97 -15.05 10.43 7.63
CA GLN A 97 -14.55 11.78 7.36
C GLN A 97 -13.89 11.87 5.99
N VAL A 98 -12.98 10.95 5.65
CA VAL A 98 -12.29 10.86 4.35
C VAL A 98 -13.30 10.82 3.21
N LEU A 99 -14.30 9.94 3.29
CA LEU A 99 -15.34 9.83 2.27
C LEU A 99 -16.25 11.08 2.20
N LYS A 100 -16.62 11.64 3.37
CA LYS A 100 -17.46 12.84 3.43
C LYS A 100 -16.77 14.07 2.81
N GLU A 101 -15.45 14.14 2.88
CA GLU A 101 -14.65 15.22 2.32
C GLU A 101 -14.32 15.03 0.83
N GLY A 102 -14.87 14.00 0.19
CA GLY A 102 -14.73 13.75 -1.26
C GLY A 102 -13.49 12.97 -1.65
N HIS A 103 -12.76 12.41 -0.68
CA HIS A 103 -11.58 11.61 -0.98
C HIS A 103 -11.93 10.14 -1.27
N GLU A 104 -11.04 9.47 -1.99
CA GLU A 104 -11.18 8.07 -2.36
C GLU A 104 -10.48 7.16 -1.34
N ILE A 105 -11.00 5.95 -1.15
CA ILE A 105 -10.38 4.92 -0.31
C ILE A 105 -10.09 3.68 -1.15
N GLY A 106 -8.84 3.23 -1.13
CA GLY A 106 -8.39 1.96 -1.66
C GLY A 106 -8.08 0.95 -0.54
N ASN A 107 -8.08 -0.34 -0.89
CA ASN A 107 -7.67 -1.41 0.02
C ASN A 107 -6.14 -1.53 0.07
N HIS A 108 -5.56 -1.45 1.27
CA HIS A 108 -4.14 -1.72 1.53
C HIS A 108 -3.95 -2.99 2.37
N THR A 109 -4.77 -4.01 2.09
CA THR A 109 -4.91 -5.29 2.82
C THR A 109 -5.55 -5.17 4.21
N MET A 110 -5.87 -6.31 4.82
CA MET A 110 -6.42 -6.35 6.17
C MET A 110 -5.35 -6.12 7.24
N ASN A 111 -4.19 -6.77 7.11
CA ASN A 111 -3.14 -6.86 8.13
C ASN A 111 -1.76 -6.35 7.69
N HIS A 112 -1.65 -5.81 6.48
CA HIS A 112 -0.40 -5.25 5.93
C HIS A 112 0.70 -6.31 5.78
N LEU A 113 0.33 -7.48 5.23
CA LEU A 113 1.29 -8.54 4.95
C LEU A 113 2.12 -8.24 3.70
N TYR A 114 3.44 -8.37 3.82
CA TYR A 114 4.38 -8.23 2.72
C TYR A 114 4.51 -9.53 1.92
N ALA A 115 4.50 -9.42 0.59
CA ALA A 115 4.67 -10.55 -0.33
C ALA A 115 6.00 -11.28 -0.16
N SER A 116 7.06 -10.58 0.26
CA SER A 116 8.39 -11.16 0.49
C SER A 116 8.46 -12.06 1.73
N ASN A 117 7.52 -11.94 2.67
CA ASN A 117 7.61 -12.55 4.00
C ASN A 117 6.40 -13.42 4.39
N SER A 118 5.49 -13.68 3.44
CA SER A 118 4.23 -14.38 3.70
C SER A 118 4.01 -15.46 2.66
N SER A 119 3.35 -16.56 3.04
CA SER A 119 2.92 -17.59 2.09
C SER A 119 1.81 -17.06 1.19
N ASP A 120 1.68 -17.65 0.00
CA ASP A 120 0.62 -17.31 -0.96
C ASP A 120 -0.78 -17.37 -0.35
N GLU A 121 -1.09 -18.42 0.42
CA GLU A 121 -2.36 -18.56 1.13
C GLU A 121 -2.62 -17.41 2.13
N LYS A 122 -1.59 -16.96 2.85
CA LYS A 122 -1.73 -15.84 3.79
C LYS A 122 -1.97 -14.53 3.05
N LEU A 123 -1.28 -14.30 1.94
CA LEU A 123 -1.44 -13.12 1.10
C LEU A 123 -2.85 -13.09 0.49
N GLU A 124 -3.30 -14.21 -0.05
CA GLU A 124 -4.64 -14.35 -0.63
C GLU A 124 -5.71 -14.00 0.40
N ASN A 125 -5.66 -14.64 1.57
CA ASN A 125 -6.61 -14.38 2.65
C ASN A 125 -6.59 -12.92 3.11
N ASP A 126 -5.41 -12.32 3.28
CA ASP A 126 -5.27 -10.93 3.74
C ASP A 126 -5.87 -9.90 2.76
N ILE A 127 -5.73 -10.16 1.44
CA ILE A 127 -6.33 -9.34 0.38
C ILE A 127 -7.86 -9.52 0.35
N LEU A 128 -8.34 -10.76 0.41
CA LEU A 128 -9.78 -11.08 0.33
C LEU A 128 -10.54 -10.65 1.58
N ASP A 129 -9.94 -10.78 2.76
CA ASP A 129 -10.50 -10.25 4.01
C ASP A 129 -10.58 -8.73 3.95
N GLY A 130 -9.54 -8.06 3.45
CA GLY A 130 -9.57 -6.62 3.15
C GLY A 130 -10.74 -6.27 2.23
N LYS A 131 -10.91 -7.01 1.12
CA LYS A 131 -12.04 -6.82 0.19
C LYS A 131 -13.38 -6.87 0.90
N LYS A 132 -13.61 -7.95 1.65
CA LYS A 132 -14.86 -8.18 2.37
C LYS A 132 -15.10 -7.07 3.40
N PHE A 133 -14.05 -6.64 4.09
CA PHE A 133 -14.12 -5.60 5.10
C PHE A 133 -14.42 -4.22 4.51
N PHE A 134 -13.79 -3.85 3.39
CA PHE A 134 -13.95 -2.53 2.77
C PHE A 134 -15.26 -2.36 1.99
N LYS A 135 -15.89 -3.45 1.55
CA LYS A 135 -17.21 -3.42 0.86
C LYS A 135 -18.33 -2.70 1.62
N LYS A 136 -18.25 -2.60 2.95
CA LYS A 136 -19.25 -1.85 3.75
C LYS A 136 -19.04 -0.33 3.71
N TRP A 137 -17.87 0.12 3.26
CA TRP A 137 -17.48 1.53 3.22
C TRP A 137 -17.50 2.09 1.80
N VAL A 138 -17.03 1.31 0.81
CA VAL A 138 -16.87 1.74 -0.59
C VAL A 138 -17.64 0.80 -1.51
N LYS A 139 -18.42 1.37 -2.45
CA LYS A 139 -19.37 0.64 -3.31
C LYS A 139 -18.87 0.36 -4.75
N GLU A 140 -17.96 1.17 -5.28
CA GLU A 140 -17.50 1.18 -6.69
C GLU A 140 -16.05 0.65 -6.82
N PRO A 141 -15.48 0.40 -8.03
CA PRO A 141 -14.45 -0.62 -8.20
C PRO A 141 -13.29 -0.38 -7.25
N LEU A 142 -12.97 -1.43 -6.50
CA LEU A 142 -12.02 -1.29 -5.42
C LEU A 142 -10.64 -1.09 -6.04
N LEU A 143 -9.97 0.00 -5.66
CA LEU A 143 -8.54 0.14 -5.87
C LEU A 143 -7.81 -0.71 -4.84
N PHE A 144 -6.70 -1.31 -5.25
CA PHE A 144 -5.81 -2.06 -4.37
C PHE A 144 -4.38 -1.58 -4.53
N ARG A 145 -3.67 -1.45 -3.42
CA ARG A 145 -2.23 -1.28 -3.42
C ARG A 145 -1.62 -2.33 -2.49
N PRO A 146 -0.66 -3.14 -2.94
CA PRO A 146 0.01 -4.09 -2.07
C PRO A 146 1.02 -3.40 -1.15
N PRO A 147 1.17 -3.85 0.10
CA PRO A 147 2.19 -3.35 1.03
C PRO A 147 3.59 -3.34 0.41
N GLY A 148 4.24 -2.17 0.48
CA GLY A 148 5.58 -1.94 -0.08
C GLY A 148 5.66 -1.98 -1.62
N GLY A 149 4.53 -2.05 -2.32
CA GLY A 149 4.51 -2.18 -3.79
C GLY A 149 4.97 -3.55 -4.30
N TYR A 150 5.16 -4.52 -3.42
CA TYR A 150 5.62 -5.85 -3.79
C TYR A 150 4.47 -6.69 -4.36
N ILE A 151 4.67 -7.21 -5.57
CA ILE A 151 3.71 -8.06 -6.26
C ILE A 151 4.42 -9.34 -6.65
N ASN A 152 3.96 -10.47 -6.10
CA ASN A 152 4.27 -11.80 -6.63
C ASN A 152 3.05 -12.37 -7.39
N ASP A 153 3.16 -13.58 -7.90
CA ASP A 153 2.08 -14.24 -8.63
C ASP A 153 0.79 -14.36 -7.81
N ALA A 154 0.90 -14.69 -6.51
CA ALA A 154 -0.25 -14.80 -5.62
C ALA A 154 -0.98 -13.47 -5.42
N VAL A 155 -0.25 -12.39 -5.15
CA VAL A 155 -0.82 -11.04 -5.02
C VAL A 155 -1.47 -10.60 -6.32
N PHE A 156 -0.79 -10.76 -7.45
CA PHE A 156 -1.32 -10.35 -8.75
C PHE A 156 -2.59 -11.11 -9.12
N LYS A 157 -2.55 -12.44 -9.03
CA LYS A 157 -3.69 -13.31 -9.34
C LYS A 157 -4.88 -12.99 -8.43
N THR A 158 -4.64 -12.93 -7.11
CA THR A 158 -5.70 -12.65 -6.13
C THR A 158 -6.34 -11.29 -6.40
N ALA A 159 -5.54 -10.24 -6.59
CA ALA A 159 -6.07 -8.89 -6.83
C ALA A 159 -6.91 -8.85 -8.12
N LYS A 160 -6.41 -9.47 -9.19
CA LYS A 160 -7.10 -9.55 -10.48
C LYS A 160 -8.42 -10.32 -10.39
N GLU A 161 -8.43 -11.52 -9.80
CA GLU A 161 -9.63 -12.34 -9.64
C GLU A 161 -10.64 -11.69 -8.69
N ALA A 162 -10.15 -10.92 -7.73
CA ALA A 162 -10.96 -10.07 -6.89
C ALA A 162 -11.49 -8.80 -7.61
N GLY A 163 -11.18 -8.58 -8.89
CA GLY A 163 -11.69 -7.45 -9.68
C GLY A 163 -11.12 -6.10 -9.24
N TYR A 164 -9.95 -6.09 -8.61
CA TYR A 164 -9.26 -4.85 -8.28
C TYR A 164 -8.57 -4.25 -9.50
N GLN A 165 -8.54 -2.92 -9.55
CA GLN A 165 -7.46 -2.21 -10.24
C GLN A 165 -6.31 -2.05 -9.25
N THR A 166 -5.18 -2.71 -9.53
CA THR A 166 -3.98 -2.54 -8.72
C THR A 166 -3.30 -1.22 -9.11
N VAL A 167 -2.92 -0.44 -8.11
CA VAL A 167 -2.35 0.90 -8.27
C VAL A 167 -1.05 0.99 -7.50
N LEU A 168 0.02 1.31 -8.21
CA LEU A 168 1.31 1.69 -7.63
C LEU A 168 1.50 3.20 -7.79
N TRP A 169 2.72 3.68 -7.91
CA TRP A 169 3.04 5.10 -8.01
C TRP A 169 4.03 5.33 -9.15
N SER A 170 4.11 6.57 -9.66
CA SER A 170 5.12 6.91 -10.65
C SER A 170 6.49 6.62 -10.04
N TRP A 171 7.38 5.93 -10.77
CA TRP A 171 8.66 5.49 -10.22
C TRP A 171 9.53 6.62 -9.64
N HIS A 172 9.30 7.86 -10.09
CA HIS A 172 9.99 9.10 -9.71
C HIS A 172 9.20 9.95 -8.70
N GLN A 173 8.12 9.40 -8.13
CA GLN A 173 7.24 10.05 -7.15
C GLN A 173 7.15 9.22 -5.85
N ASP A 174 8.29 8.72 -5.41
CA ASP A 174 8.50 8.12 -4.09
C ASP A 174 9.56 8.94 -3.34
N PRO A 175 9.14 9.95 -2.56
CA PRO A 175 10.05 10.75 -1.75
C PRO A 175 10.58 9.99 -0.52
N ARG A 176 10.13 8.74 -0.28
CA ARG A 176 10.48 7.93 0.89
C ARG A 176 10.18 8.62 2.21
N ASP A 177 9.04 9.31 2.30
CA ASP A 177 8.60 10.02 3.52
C ASP A 177 8.47 9.08 4.73
N TRP A 178 8.17 7.80 4.49
CA TRP A 178 8.17 6.74 5.51
C TRP A 178 9.49 6.64 6.29
N ALA A 179 10.62 6.95 5.64
CA ALA A 179 11.97 6.92 6.22
C ALA A 179 12.37 8.22 6.95
N ASN A 180 11.48 9.21 7.03
CA ASN A 180 11.74 10.52 7.64
C ASN A 180 13.01 11.25 7.10
N PRO A 181 13.16 11.42 5.77
CA PRO A 181 14.38 11.95 5.15
C PRO A 181 14.57 13.47 5.32
N GLY A 182 13.64 14.16 5.97
CA GLY A 182 13.58 15.60 6.14
C GLY A 182 12.51 16.25 5.26
N VAL A 183 11.85 17.28 5.79
CA VAL A 183 10.74 17.98 5.12
C VAL A 183 11.13 18.50 3.74
N GLU A 184 12.24 19.22 3.63
CA GLU A 184 12.69 19.78 2.35
C GLU A 184 13.12 18.70 1.34
N SER A 185 13.58 17.53 1.81
CA SER A 185 13.88 16.40 0.94
C SER A 185 12.61 15.91 0.24
N ILE A 186 11.53 15.74 1.00
CA ILE A 186 10.22 15.33 0.49
C ILE A 186 9.68 16.38 -0.50
N VAL A 187 9.70 17.66 -0.09
CA VAL A 187 9.20 18.78 -0.92
C VAL A 187 9.95 18.85 -2.25
N ASN A 188 11.28 18.90 -2.21
CA ASN A 188 12.09 19.02 -3.42
C ASN A 188 11.94 17.81 -4.33
N HIS A 189 11.84 16.60 -3.77
CA HIS A 189 11.63 15.40 -4.56
C HIS A 189 10.32 15.46 -5.35
N VAL A 190 9.21 15.76 -4.68
CA VAL A 190 7.88 15.79 -5.34
C VAL A 190 7.83 16.91 -6.38
N LEU A 191 8.21 18.14 -6.00
CA LEU A 191 8.07 19.31 -6.88
C LEU A 191 8.98 19.27 -8.09
N LYS A 192 10.23 18.79 -7.96
CA LYS A 192 11.17 18.72 -9.08
C LYS A 192 10.73 17.71 -10.15
N ASN A 193 10.04 16.66 -9.73
CA ASN A 193 9.74 15.52 -10.59
C ASN A 193 8.28 15.52 -11.10
N ALA A 194 7.41 16.42 -10.60
CA ALA A 194 5.99 16.47 -10.92
C ALA A 194 5.70 16.53 -12.42
N LYS A 195 4.90 15.59 -12.91
CA LYS A 195 4.38 15.51 -14.28
C LYS A 195 2.87 15.29 -14.26
N SER A 196 2.21 15.70 -15.35
CA SER A 196 0.79 15.44 -15.51
C SER A 196 0.58 13.94 -15.69
N GLY A 197 -0.32 13.36 -14.90
CA GLY A 197 -0.55 11.93 -14.87
C GLY A 197 0.11 11.19 -13.71
N ASP A 198 0.88 11.88 -12.87
CA ASP A 198 1.61 11.25 -11.79
C ASP A 198 0.69 10.74 -10.67
N ILE A 199 1.10 9.61 -10.09
CA ILE A 199 0.58 9.10 -8.81
C ILE A 199 1.70 9.23 -7.79
N VAL A 200 1.53 10.09 -6.79
CA VAL A 200 2.52 10.36 -5.74
C VAL A 200 2.27 9.48 -4.53
N LEU A 201 3.30 8.75 -4.08
CA LEU A 201 3.25 7.96 -2.85
C LEU A 201 3.66 8.81 -1.64
N LEU A 202 2.78 8.92 -0.66
CA LEU A 202 3.05 9.44 0.68
C LEU A 202 2.38 8.51 1.70
N HIS A 203 2.61 8.75 3.00
CA HIS A 203 2.05 7.94 4.07
C HIS A 203 1.34 8.81 5.11
N ASP A 204 0.12 8.42 5.49
CA ASP A 204 -0.60 9.01 6.63
C ASP A 204 -0.57 8.10 7.87
N GLY A 205 -0.03 6.88 7.74
CA GLY A 205 0.21 5.97 8.85
C GLY A 205 1.63 5.41 8.93
N GLY A 206 1.80 4.26 9.59
CA GLY A 206 3.09 3.57 9.60
C GLY A 206 4.23 4.27 10.39
N ASN A 207 3.94 4.85 11.57
CA ASN A 207 4.83 5.60 12.49
C ASN A 207 4.73 7.12 12.35
N ASN A 208 5.77 7.87 12.75
CA ASN A 208 5.76 9.33 12.79
C ASN A 208 5.68 9.93 11.37
N ARG A 209 4.57 10.60 11.04
CA ARG A 209 4.35 11.29 9.76
C ARG A 209 4.38 12.82 9.86
N SER A 210 5.02 13.38 10.89
CA SER A 210 5.12 14.83 11.05
C SER A 210 5.82 15.51 9.87
N GLN A 211 6.82 14.86 9.28
CA GLN A 211 7.51 15.38 8.09
C GLN A 211 6.63 15.34 6.85
N THR A 212 5.82 14.29 6.67
CA THR A 212 4.85 14.20 5.57
C THR A 212 3.83 15.33 5.66
N VAL A 213 3.25 15.57 6.84
CA VAL A 213 2.31 16.68 7.07
C VAL A 213 2.96 18.04 6.74
N ALA A 214 4.16 18.29 7.27
CA ALA A 214 4.87 19.55 7.04
C ALA A 214 5.27 19.75 5.58
N ALA A 215 5.66 18.68 4.88
CA ALA A 215 5.98 18.72 3.46
C ALA A 215 4.72 18.96 2.61
N LEU A 216 3.62 18.29 2.92
CA LEU A 216 2.35 18.45 2.21
C LEU A 216 1.84 19.89 2.26
N ALA A 217 2.01 20.57 3.40
CA ALA A 217 1.67 21.98 3.56
C ALA A 217 2.43 22.92 2.60
N LYS A 218 3.58 22.49 2.08
CA LYS A 218 4.39 23.21 1.08
C LYS A 218 4.14 22.72 -0.35
N ILE A 219 3.95 21.42 -0.54
CA ILE A 219 3.74 20.79 -1.85
C ILE A 219 2.42 21.26 -2.48
N LEU A 220 1.31 21.20 -1.73
CA LEU A 220 -0.02 21.55 -2.25
C LEU A 220 -0.11 22.97 -2.84
N PRO A 221 0.30 24.05 -2.14
CA PRO A 221 0.23 25.39 -2.72
C PRO A 221 1.12 25.54 -3.95
N GLU A 222 2.30 24.93 -3.98
CA GLU A 222 3.24 25.09 -5.08
C GLU A 222 2.79 24.33 -6.34
N LEU A 223 2.33 23.07 -6.21
CA LEU A 223 1.72 22.34 -7.33
C LEU A 223 0.49 23.08 -7.87
N LYS A 224 -0.35 23.62 -6.98
CA LYS A 224 -1.51 24.42 -7.38
C LYS A 224 -1.10 25.67 -8.17
N LYS A 225 -0.06 26.37 -7.72
CA LYS A 225 0.51 27.54 -8.41
C LYS A 225 1.06 27.18 -9.80
N GLN A 226 1.60 25.98 -9.96
CA GLN A 226 2.05 25.43 -11.25
C GLN A 226 0.90 24.94 -12.14
N GLY A 227 -0.35 25.08 -11.70
CA GLY A 227 -1.55 24.75 -12.47
C GLY A 227 -2.02 23.31 -12.33
N TYR A 228 -1.48 22.53 -11.40
CA TYR A 228 -1.95 21.16 -11.17
C TYR A 228 -3.33 21.15 -10.49
N ARG A 229 -4.22 20.30 -10.99
CA ARG A 229 -5.44 19.88 -10.30
C ARG A 229 -5.18 18.56 -9.58
N PHE A 230 -5.61 18.49 -8.33
CA PHE A 230 -5.53 17.28 -7.53
C PHE A 230 -6.79 16.46 -7.76
N VAL A 231 -6.62 15.20 -8.15
CA VAL A 231 -7.70 14.28 -8.48
C VAL A 231 -7.54 12.98 -7.70
N THR A 232 -8.61 12.23 -7.53
CA THR A 232 -8.47 10.86 -7.02
C THR A 232 -7.83 9.94 -8.07
N VAL A 233 -7.39 8.75 -7.67
CA VAL A 233 -6.82 7.79 -8.61
C VAL A 233 -7.89 7.31 -9.60
N SER A 234 -9.11 7.01 -9.17
CA SER A 234 -10.19 6.64 -10.10
C SER A 234 -10.48 7.74 -11.11
N GLU A 235 -10.44 9.00 -10.69
CA GLU A 235 -10.60 10.12 -11.60
C GLU A 235 -9.48 10.23 -12.62
N LEU A 236 -8.23 10.02 -12.17
CA LEU A 236 -7.04 9.99 -13.02
C LEU A 236 -7.13 8.85 -14.06
N LEU A 237 -7.60 7.67 -13.66
CA LEU A 237 -7.75 6.51 -14.54
C LEU A 237 -8.72 6.73 -15.71
N ARG A 238 -9.63 7.71 -15.63
CA ARG A 238 -10.51 8.08 -16.76
C ARG A 238 -9.75 8.67 -17.95
N TYR A 239 -8.49 9.06 -17.75
CA TYR A 239 -7.59 9.57 -18.81
C TYR A 239 -6.68 8.48 -19.38
N LYS A 240 -6.86 7.22 -18.97
CA LYS A 240 -6.13 6.08 -19.51
C LYS A 240 -6.73 5.72 -20.87
N HIS A 241 -5.96 5.91 -21.94
CA HIS A 241 -6.32 5.57 -23.32
C HIS A 241 -5.93 4.13 -23.67
#